data_AF-A0A8B8JKP6-F1
#
_entry.id   AF-A0A8B8JKP6-F1
#
_cell.length_a   1.000
_cell.length_b   1.000
_cell.length_c   1.000
_cell.angle_alpha   90.00
_cell.angle_beta   90.00
_cell.angle_gamma   90.00
#
_symmetry.space_group_name_H-M   'P 1'
#
loop_
_entity.id
_entity.type
_entity.pdbx_description
1 polymer ?
#
loop_
_entity_poly.entity_id
_entity_poly.type
_entity_poly.pdbx_seq_one_letter_code
_entity_poly.pdbx_strand_id
1 'polypeptide(L)'
;MVSTENDSHANANKTQRRVGRSMRTVRTNLSQPDHATCVSDNLTDSLIELASRNNNSVKSSVIEEQLLQLSHAFSDFSACSSDISGELQRLATVSSSEPPAHVDNEPQPEPEPCLGFLQRENFSTEILDSISPEDLQPTVKICVDGLQSPSVAVKRSAAAKLRLLAKNRADNRAMIGECGAVPALVPLLRCSDPWTQEHAVTALLNLSLLEDNKVLITSAGGVKSLIYVLKTGTETSKQNAACALLSLALVEENKCSIGACGAIPPLVSLLLSGSNRGKKDALTTLYKLCSVRQNKERAVSAGAVKPLVELVAEEGSGMADKAMVVLNSLAGIEEGKDAIVEQGGIAALVEAIEDGSVKGKEFAVLTLVQLCSDSVRNRGLLVREGGIPPLVALSQTGTVRAKDKAETLLGYLRESRQEACCSSP
;
A
#
# COMPACT_ATOMS: atom_id res chain seq x y z
N MET A 1 42.02 -59.90 -62.26
CA MET A 1 40.76 -60.55 -62.67
C MET A 1 39.62 -59.60 -62.32
N VAL A 2 38.93 -59.05 -63.34
CA VAL A 2 37.45 -59.03 -63.55
C VAL A 2 36.58 -58.74 -62.31
N SER A 3 35.57 -57.85 -62.23
CA SER A 3 34.87 -56.90 -63.11
C SER A 3 33.76 -56.19 -62.28
N THR A 4 33.58 -54.88 -62.48
CA THR A 4 32.33 -54.10 -62.78
C THR A 4 30.96 -54.63 -62.29
N GLU A 5 30.06 -53.81 -61.71
CA GLU A 5 29.03 -52.92 -62.33
C GLU A 5 28.12 -52.39 -61.18
N ASN A 6 27.34 -51.31 -61.20
CA ASN A 6 27.03 -50.21 -62.14
C ASN A 6 26.33 -49.08 -61.36
N ASP A 7 26.50 -47.86 -61.84
CA ASP A 7 25.81 -46.61 -61.48
C ASP A 7 24.37 -46.50 -62.02
N SER A 8 23.57 -45.60 -61.47
CA SER A 8 22.79 -44.55 -62.21
C SER A 8 21.86 -43.78 -61.24
N HIS A 9 22.07 -42.46 -61.04
CA HIS A 9 21.45 -41.31 -61.75
C HIS A 9 19.92 -41.19 -61.54
N ALA A 10 19.28 -40.04 -61.34
CA ALA A 10 19.66 -38.63 -61.34
C ALA A 10 18.51 -37.77 -60.77
N ASN A 11 18.88 -36.72 -60.05
CA ASN A 11 18.49 -35.31 -60.20
C ASN A 11 17.02 -34.83 -60.42
N ALA A 12 16.69 -33.79 -59.65
CA ALA A 12 16.08 -32.52 -60.08
C ALA A 12 14.59 -32.20 -59.76
N ASN A 13 14.46 -31.12 -58.98
CA ASN A 13 13.63 -29.91 -59.20
C ASN A 13 12.12 -29.87 -58.87
N LYS A 14 11.85 -29.03 -57.84
CA LYS A 14 10.97 -27.84 -57.80
C LYS A 14 9.44 -27.97 -57.84
N THR A 15 8.87 -27.14 -56.96
CA THR A 15 7.66 -26.28 -57.07
C THR A 15 6.27 -26.80 -56.67
N GLN A 16 5.79 -26.30 -55.52
CA GLN A 16 4.72 -25.27 -55.40
C GLN A 16 3.25 -25.70 -55.14
N ARG A 17 2.79 -25.33 -53.92
CA ARG A 17 1.50 -24.75 -53.48
C ARG A 17 0.14 -25.43 -53.81
N ARG A 18 -0.60 -25.66 -52.70
CA ARG A 18 -1.92 -25.10 -52.30
C ARG A 18 -3.17 -26.00 -52.27
N VAL A 19 -3.89 -25.81 -51.16
CA VAL A 19 -5.36 -25.86 -50.92
C VAL A 19 -5.99 -27.20 -50.49
N GLY A 20 -6.68 -27.15 -49.35
CA GLY A 20 -7.69 -28.11 -48.92
C GLY A 20 -8.32 -27.71 -47.57
N ARG A 21 -9.36 -26.87 -47.62
CA ARG A 21 -10.27 -26.59 -46.48
C ARG A 21 -11.05 -27.86 -46.11
N SER A 22 -11.38 -28.05 -44.83
CA SER A 22 -12.51 -28.91 -44.42
C SER A 22 -13.35 -28.25 -43.33
N MET A 23 -14.66 -28.33 -43.55
CA MET A 23 -15.77 -27.76 -42.79
C MET A 23 -16.26 -28.71 -41.70
N ARG A 24 -16.82 -28.16 -40.60
CA ARG A 24 -18.15 -28.60 -40.09
C ARG A 24 -18.82 -27.55 -39.19
N THR A 25 -19.93 -27.04 -39.74
CA THR A 25 -21.22 -26.51 -39.21
C THR A 25 -21.54 -26.71 -37.71
N VAL A 26 -22.01 -25.70 -36.95
CA VAL A 26 -23.37 -25.05 -36.88
C VAL A 26 -24.43 -26.06 -36.37
N ARG A 27 -25.21 -25.88 -35.28
CA ARG A 27 -26.06 -24.75 -34.85
C ARG A 27 -26.55 -24.92 -33.39
N THR A 28 -27.03 -23.80 -32.86
CA THR A 28 -27.68 -23.44 -31.59
C THR A 28 -29.06 -24.07 -31.29
N ASN A 29 -29.44 -24.22 -30.00
CA ASN A 29 -30.48 -23.40 -29.34
C ASN A 29 -30.91 -23.89 -27.93
N LEU A 30 -30.99 -22.90 -27.01
CA LEU A 30 -31.98 -22.65 -25.95
C LEU A 30 -32.21 -23.67 -24.82
N SER A 31 -31.87 -23.24 -23.59
CA SER A 31 -32.84 -23.04 -22.49
C SER A 31 -32.23 -22.16 -21.37
N GLN A 32 -32.95 -21.10 -21.00
CA GLN A 32 -32.81 -20.30 -19.78
C GLN A 32 -33.34 -21.09 -18.57
N PRO A 33 -32.97 -20.80 -17.29
CA PRO A 33 -33.54 -19.64 -16.58
C PRO A 33 -32.62 -18.87 -15.60
N ASP A 34 -32.93 -17.58 -15.52
CA ASP A 34 -33.15 -16.70 -14.36
C ASP A 34 -32.09 -16.39 -13.29
N HIS A 35 -31.73 -15.09 -13.31
CA HIS A 35 -31.64 -14.13 -12.21
C HIS A 35 -30.79 -14.44 -10.96
N ALA A 36 -29.55 -13.93 -10.98
CA ALA A 36 -28.90 -13.36 -9.80
C ALA A 36 -28.26 -12.02 -10.19
N THR A 37 -29.01 -10.94 -10.02
CA THR A 37 -28.50 -9.56 -10.05
C THR A 37 -27.56 -9.36 -8.87
N CYS A 38 -26.25 -9.40 -9.13
CA CYS A 38 -25.22 -9.02 -8.19
C CYS A 38 -25.25 -7.50 -7.99
N VAL A 39 -25.71 -7.07 -6.82
CA VAL A 39 -25.71 -5.67 -6.39
C VAL A 39 -24.32 -5.35 -5.85
N SER A 40 -23.34 -5.12 -6.75
CA SER A 40 -21.97 -4.73 -6.37
C SER A 40 -21.53 -3.38 -6.95
N ASP A 41 -22.33 -2.73 -7.80
CA ASP A 41 -21.88 -1.56 -8.57
C ASP A 41 -22.22 -0.20 -7.93
N ASN A 42 -22.99 -0.16 -6.83
CA ASN A 42 -23.54 1.11 -6.32
C ASN A 42 -22.60 1.91 -5.38
N LEU A 43 -21.43 1.38 -5.02
CA LEU A 43 -20.47 2.06 -4.12
C LEU A 43 -19.48 2.97 -4.84
N THR A 44 -19.22 2.73 -6.12
CA THR A 44 -18.38 3.61 -6.97
C THR A 44 -19.13 4.87 -7.39
N ASP A 45 -20.42 4.78 -7.68
CA ASP A 45 -21.21 5.90 -8.20
C ASP A 45 -21.53 6.97 -7.14
N SER A 46 -21.67 6.59 -5.87
CA SER A 46 -22.00 7.53 -4.79
C SER A 46 -20.84 8.49 -4.41
N LEU A 47 -19.59 8.13 -4.74
CA LEU A 47 -18.42 9.01 -4.52
C LEU A 47 -18.12 9.93 -5.72
N ILE A 48 -18.54 9.54 -6.93
CA ILE A 48 -18.46 10.39 -8.13
C ILE A 48 -19.49 11.54 -8.06
N GLU A 49 -20.65 11.30 -7.43
CA GLU A 49 -21.70 12.32 -7.31
C GLU A 49 -21.36 13.45 -6.32
N LEU A 50 -20.57 13.17 -5.27
CA LEU A 50 -20.13 14.17 -4.29
C LEU A 50 -19.03 15.10 -4.83
N ALA A 51 -18.22 14.65 -5.79
CA ALA A 51 -17.21 15.48 -6.46
C ALA A 51 -17.84 16.49 -7.45
N SER A 52 -19.07 16.26 -7.88
CA SER A 52 -19.76 17.11 -8.87
C SER A 52 -20.44 18.36 -8.27
N ARG A 53 -20.36 18.58 -6.94
CA ARG A 53 -21.10 19.66 -6.27
C ARG A 53 -20.27 20.81 -5.68
N ASN A 54 -18.94 20.79 -5.77
CA ASN A 54 -18.11 21.90 -5.28
C ASN A 54 -17.23 22.52 -6.38
N ASN A 55 -17.82 23.44 -7.12
CA ASN A 55 -17.05 24.39 -7.92
C ASN A 55 -16.41 25.43 -7.00
N ASN A 56 -15.10 25.31 -6.74
CA ASN A 56 -14.18 26.46 -6.77
C ASN A 56 -12.70 26.08 -6.66
N SER A 57 -11.94 26.52 -7.68
CA SER A 57 -10.50 26.85 -7.72
C SER A 57 -9.47 25.72 -7.57
N VAL A 58 -8.91 25.31 -8.72
CA VAL A 58 -7.52 24.93 -9.16
C VAL A 58 -6.52 24.28 -8.15
N LYS A 59 -6.66 24.40 -6.84
CA LYS A 59 -5.90 23.64 -5.82
C LYS A 59 -6.53 22.27 -5.48
N SER A 60 -7.76 22.00 -5.91
CA SER A 60 -8.49 20.73 -5.66
C SER A 60 -7.98 19.54 -6.47
N SER A 61 -7.47 19.76 -7.68
CA SER A 61 -7.18 18.68 -8.64
C SER A 61 -6.05 17.74 -8.21
N VAL A 62 -5.05 18.26 -7.49
CA VAL A 62 -3.91 17.44 -6.99
C VAL A 62 -4.33 16.55 -5.81
N ILE A 63 -5.30 17.01 -5.01
CA ILE A 63 -5.85 16.23 -3.89
C ILE A 63 -6.83 15.18 -4.42
N GLU A 64 -7.63 15.51 -5.42
CA GLU A 64 -8.51 14.57 -6.14
C GLU A 64 -7.74 13.45 -6.82
N GLU A 65 -6.62 13.75 -7.49
CA GLU A 65 -5.74 12.71 -8.07
C GLU A 65 -5.09 11.82 -7.00
N GLN A 66 -4.75 12.37 -5.83
CA GLN A 66 -4.20 11.60 -4.71
C GLN A 66 -5.27 10.72 -4.04
N LEU A 67 -6.52 11.20 -3.94
CA LEU A 67 -7.66 10.43 -3.45
C LEU A 67 -8.09 9.33 -4.43
N LEU A 68 -8.04 9.60 -5.74
CA LEU A 68 -8.30 8.61 -6.79
C LEU A 68 -7.24 7.49 -6.79
N GLN A 69 -5.96 7.84 -6.60
CA GLN A 69 -4.90 6.84 -6.47
C GLN A 69 -4.99 6.03 -5.17
N LEU A 70 -5.47 6.64 -4.08
CA LEU A 70 -5.77 5.92 -2.84
C LEU A 70 -6.98 5.01 -2.98
N SER A 71 -8.05 5.47 -3.64
CA SER A 71 -9.25 4.66 -3.94
C SER A 71 -8.88 3.42 -4.76
N HIS A 72 -8.04 3.58 -5.80
CA HIS A 72 -7.50 2.45 -6.56
C HIS A 72 -6.62 1.52 -5.70
N ALA A 73 -5.79 2.05 -4.80
CA ALA A 73 -4.99 1.24 -3.89
C ALA A 73 -5.85 0.47 -2.85
N PHE A 74 -7.04 0.97 -2.51
CA PHE A 74 -8.01 0.28 -1.64
C PHE A 74 -8.85 -0.76 -2.40
N SER A 75 -9.18 -0.52 -3.67
CA SER A 75 -9.84 -1.51 -4.54
C SER A 75 -8.95 -2.76 -4.74
N ASP A 76 -7.64 -2.58 -4.92
CA ASP A 76 -6.68 -3.69 -4.98
C ASP A 76 -6.58 -4.46 -3.65
N PHE A 77 -6.94 -3.82 -2.53
CA PHE A 77 -6.93 -4.41 -1.20
C PHE A 77 -8.10 -5.38 -0.96
N SER A 78 -9.24 -5.13 -1.60
CA SER A 78 -10.41 -6.03 -1.55
C SER A 78 -10.14 -7.34 -2.30
N ALA A 79 -9.35 -7.31 -3.37
CA ALA A 79 -8.99 -8.50 -4.15
C ALA A 79 -8.00 -9.43 -3.41
N CYS A 80 -7.12 -8.88 -2.57
CA CYS A 80 -6.17 -9.65 -1.76
C CYS A 80 -6.73 -10.18 -0.44
N SER A 81 -7.99 -9.86 -0.09
CA SER A 81 -8.72 -10.46 1.04
C SER A 81 -9.30 -11.84 0.73
N SER A 82 -9.09 -12.36 -0.48
CA SER A 82 -9.69 -13.61 -0.97
C SER A 82 -9.05 -14.89 -0.44
N ASP A 83 -7.91 -14.82 0.26
CA ASP A 83 -7.23 -16.00 0.83
C ASP A 83 -7.65 -16.32 2.29
N ILE A 84 -8.90 -16.01 2.65
CA ILE A 84 -9.52 -16.45 3.92
C ILE A 84 -10.09 -17.88 3.79
N SER A 85 -9.79 -18.61 2.72
CA SER A 85 -10.20 -20.03 2.61
C SER A 85 -9.27 -20.98 3.39
N GLY A 86 -8.08 -20.54 3.80
CA GLY A 86 -7.11 -21.39 4.52
C GLY A 86 -7.28 -21.44 6.05
N GLU A 87 -8.00 -20.50 6.66
CA GLU A 87 -8.06 -20.37 8.13
C GLU A 87 -9.21 -21.17 8.76
N LEU A 88 -10.28 -21.46 8.00
CA LEU A 88 -11.42 -22.25 8.48
C LEU A 88 -11.07 -23.74 8.68
N GLN A 89 -10.10 -24.28 7.94
CA GLN A 89 -9.69 -25.69 8.07
C GLN A 89 -8.81 -25.95 9.32
N ARG A 90 -8.15 -24.92 9.87
CA ARG A 90 -7.33 -25.04 11.09
C ARG A 90 -8.14 -24.97 12.39
N LEU A 91 -9.31 -24.33 12.37
CA LEU A 91 -10.19 -24.22 13.54
C LEU A 91 -11.13 -25.43 13.69
N ALA A 92 -11.24 -26.28 12.66
CA ALA A 92 -12.07 -27.49 12.71
C ALA A 92 -11.42 -28.68 13.44
N THR A 93 -10.15 -28.59 13.88
CA THR A 93 -9.41 -29.74 14.45
C THR A 93 -9.15 -29.67 15.96
N VAL A 94 -9.74 -28.73 16.70
CA VAL A 94 -9.68 -28.73 18.18
C VAL A 94 -10.98 -29.31 18.75
N SER A 95 -10.93 -30.62 18.98
CA SER A 95 -11.66 -31.40 19.99
C SER A 95 -13.16 -31.13 20.20
N SER A 96 -13.99 -31.89 19.48
CA SER A 96 -15.34 -32.25 19.92
C SER A 96 -15.26 -33.22 21.11
N SER A 97 -15.67 -32.81 22.30
CA SER A 97 -16.00 -33.72 23.40
C SER A 97 -17.43 -33.45 23.88
N GLU A 98 -18.28 -34.48 23.82
CA GLU A 98 -19.66 -34.51 24.32
C GLU A 98 -19.79 -34.13 25.80
N PRO A 99 -20.96 -33.66 26.26
CA PRO A 99 -21.16 -33.27 27.65
C PRO A 99 -21.55 -34.46 28.54
N PRO A 100 -21.08 -34.55 29.80
CA PRO A 100 -21.72 -35.41 30.78
C PRO A 100 -22.86 -34.69 31.53
N ALA A 101 -23.79 -35.50 32.01
CA ALA A 101 -25.05 -35.12 32.63
C ALA A 101 -24.91 -34.39 33.98
N HIS A 102 -25.99 -33.66 34.31
CA HIS A 102 -26.32 -32.95 35.54
C HIS A 102 -25.75 -33.51 36.87
N VAL A 103 -25.47 -32.61 37.84
CA VAL A 103 -26.10 -32.55 39.19
C VAL A 103 -25.57 -31.33 40.01
N ASP A 104 -26.52 -30.63 40.64
CA ASP A 104 -26.50 -29.72 41.82
C ASP A 104 -25.95 -28.26 41.80
N ASN A 105 -26.92 -27.34 41.64
CA ASN A 105 -27.28 -26.19 42.50
C ASN A 105 -26.20 -25.49 43.36
N GLU A 106 -25.72 -24.36 42.84
CA GLU A 106 -25.39 -23.13 43.58
C GLU A 106 -26.05 -21.96 42.83
N PRO A 107 -26.62 -20.93 43.48
CA PRO A 107 -27.18 -19.79 42.78
C PRO A 107 -26.03 -18.94 42.23
N GLN A 108 -25.65 -19.18 40.98
CA GLN A 108 -24.77 -18.28 40.26
C GLN A 108 -25.45 -16.90 40.16
N PRO A 109 -24.71 -15.80 40.40
CA PRO A 109 -25.26 -14.47 40.12
C PRO A 109 -25.65 -14.43 38.64
N GLU A 110 -26.85 -13.90 38.34
CA GLU A 110 -27.30 -13.71 36.96
C GLU A 110 -26.16 -13.08 36.14
N PRO A 111 -25.77 -13.66 34.99
CA PRO A 111 -24.78 -13.02 34.15
C PRO A 111 -25.36 -11.67 33.72
N GLU A 112 -24.60 -10.59 33.93
CA GLU A 112 -24.99 -9.27 33.45
C GLU A 112 -25.44 -9.38 31.98
N PRO A 113 -26.57 -8.77 31.59
CA PRO A 113 -27.25 -9.04 30.31
C PRO A 113 -26.39 -8.77 29.06
N CYS A 114 -25.23 -8.14 29.22
CA CYS A 114 -24.27 -7.78 28.17
C CYS A 114 -23.14 -8.81 27.94
N LEU A 115 -22.90 -9.77 28.86
CA LEU A 115 -21.81 -10.75 28.73
C LEU A 115 -22.05 -11.74 27.58
N GLY A 116 -23.31 -12.16 27.37
CA GLY A 116 -23.66 -13.09 26.28
C GLY A 116 -23.39 -12.53 24.88
N PHE A 117 -23.46 -11.21 24.70
CA PHE A 117 -23.15 -10.57 23.41
C PHE A 117 -21.64 -10.64 23.10
N LEU A 118 -20.79 -10.45 24.10
CA LEU A 118 -19.33 -10.51 23.96
C LEU A 118 -18.79 -11.95 23.98
N GLN A 119 -19.52 -12.90 24.55
CA GLN A 119 -19.12 -14.32 24.60
C GLN A 119 -19.37 -15.12 23.31
N ARG A 120 -20.17 -14.61 22.36
CA ARG A 120 -20.36 -15.30 21.07
C ARG A 120 -19.08 -15.20 20.22
N GLU A 121 -18.45 -16.36 19.99
CA GLU A 121 -17.12 -16.46 19.35
C GLU A 121 -17.13 -16.14 17.85
N ASN A 122 -18.29 -16.25 17.17
CA ASN A 122 -18.42 -16.01 15.73
C ASN A 122 -19.52 -14.98 15.44
N PHE A 123 -19.12 -13.79 14.96
CA PHE A 123 -20.05 -12.85 14.31
C PHE A 123 -19.70 -12.75 12.83
N SER A 124 -20.62 -13.20 11.98
CA SER A 124 -20.62 -12.87 10.54
C SER A 124 -20.84 -11.36 10.38
N THR A 125 -20.22 -10.73 9.38
CA THR A 125 -20.50 -9.33 9.00
C THR A 125 -22.00 -9.09 8.78
N GLU A 126 -22.71 -10.09 8.26
CA GLU A 126 -24.16 -10.08 8.03
C GLU A 126 -25.00 -9.89 9.30
N ILE A 127 -24.56 -10.41 10.45
CA ILE A 127 -25.26 -10.26 11.73
C ILE A 127 -25.07 -8.84 12.28
N LEU A 128 -23.93 -8.20 11.99
CA LEU A 128 -23.67 -6.82 12.41
C LEU A 128 -24.36 -5.80 11.49
N ASP A 129 -24.48 -6.11 10.20
CA ASP A 129 -25.21 -5.28 9.23
C ASP A 129 -26.73 -5.33 9.41
N SER A 130 -27.24 -6.34 10.14
CA SER A 130 -28.66 -6.48 10.50
C SER A 130 -29.02 -5.85 11.84
N ILE A 131 -28.06 -5.26 12.56
CA ILE A 131 -28.34 -4.50 13.79
C ILE A 131 -29.18 -3.27 13.42
N SER A 132 -30.32 -3.12 14.11
CA SER A 132 -31.19 -1.96 13.91
C SER A 132 -30.42 -0.67 14.25
N PRO A 133 -30.70 0.47 13.59
CA PRO A 133 -30.07 1.74 13.94
C PRO A 133 -30.25 2.11 15.42
N GLU A 134 -31.36 1.69 16.03
CA GLU A 134 -31.71 1.93 17.43
C GLU A 134 -30.84 1.13 18.40
N ASP A 135 -30.48 -0.11 18.05
CA ASP A 135 -29.67 -1.00 18.88
C ASP A 135 -28.15 -0.81 18.69
N LEU A 136 -27.73 -0.04 17.68
CA LEU A 136 -26.33 0.13 17.35
C LEU A 136 -25.56 0.91 18.43
N GLN A 137 -26.11 2.02 18.93
CA GLN A 137 -25.45 2.82 19.97
C GLN A 137 -25.29 2.05 21.30
N PRO A 138 -26.33 1.36 21.83
CA PRO A 138 -26.16 0.46 22.98
C PRO A 138 -25.11 -0.62 22.75
N THR A 139 -25.11 -1.24 21.57
CA THR A 139 -24.14 -2.27 21.19
C THR A 139 -22.70 -1.74 21.23
N VAL A 140 -22.47 -0.55 20.68
CA VAL A 140 -21.16 0.11 20.71
C VAL A 140 -20.73 0.39 22.15
N LYS A 141 -21.61 0.92 23.00
CA LYS A 141 -21.30 1.18 24.42
C LYS A 141 -20.89 -0.11 25.15
N ILE A 142 -21.63 -1.21 24.97
CA ILE A 142 -21.28 -2.52 25.53
C ILE A 142 -19.88 -2.96 25.07
N CYS A 143 -19.54 -2.74 23.79
CA CYS A 143 -18.20 -3.05 23.31
C CYS A 143 -17.15 -2.17 23.99
N VAL A 144 -17.38 -0.86 24.11
CA VAL A 144 -16.44 0.07 24.76
C VAL A 144 -16.18 -0.33 26.21
N ASP A 145 -17.22 -0.68 26.96
CA ASP A 145 -17.09 -1.18 28.33
C ASP A 145 -16.31 -2.51 28.36
N GLY A 146 -16.59 -3.40 27.41
CA GLY A 146 -15.87 -4.66 27.21
C GLY A 146 -14.36 -4.52 26.97
N LEU A 147 -13.90 -3.42 26.36
CA LEU A 147 -12.46 -3.15 26.17
C LEU A 147 -11.72 -2.93 27.51
N GLN A 148 -12.44 -2.53 28.55
CA GLN A 148 -11.89 -2.29 29.88
C GLN A 148 -11.93 -3.53 30.79
N SER A 149 -12.61 -4.60 30.37
CA SER A 149 -12.73 -5.85 31.13
C SER A 149 -11.36 -6.44 31.51
N PRO A 150 -11.19 -7.08 32.68
CA PRO A 150 -9.96 -7.80 33.00
C PRO A 150 -9.73 -9.03 32.10
N SER A 151 -10.78 -9.55 31.44
CA SER A 151 -10.70 -10.72 30.58
C SER A 151 -10.20 -10.38 29.18
N VAL A 152 -9.07 -10.98 28.78
CA VAL A 152 -8.51 -10.84 27.42
C VAL A 152 -9.51 -11.29 26.36
N ALA A 153 -10.28 -12.36 26.62
CA ALA A 153 -11.29 -12.84 25.69
C ALA A 153 -12.38 -11.79 25.44
N VAL A 154 -12.83 -11.10 26.49
CA VAL A 154 -13.83 -10.03 26.40
C VAL A 154 -13.26 -8.83 25.63
N LYS A 155 -12.03 -8.40 25.94
CA LYS A 155 -11.36 -7.33 25.18
C LYS A 155 -11.23 -7.67 23.70
N ARG A 156 -10.81 -8.90 23.39
CA ARG A 156 -10.63 -9.40 22.02
C ARG A 156 -11.94 -9.34 21.25
N SER A 157 -13.02 -9.88 21.83
CA SER A 157 -14.35 -9.88 21.22
C SER A 157 -14.89 -8.47 21.00
N ALA A 158 -14.79 -7.60 22.01
CA ALA A 158 -15.18 -6.20 21.92
C ALA A 158 -14.43 -5.45 20.80
N ALA A 159 -13.09 -5.60 20.75
CA ALA A 159 -12.27 -4.99 19.70
C ALA A 159 -12.62 -5.55 18.31
N ALA A 160 -12.88 -6.85 18.20
CA ALA A 160 -13.27 -7.49 16.95
C ALA A 160 -14.61 -6.94 16.42
N LYS A 161 -15.60 -6.77 17.29
CA LYS A 161 -16.90 -6.19 16.93
C LYS A 161 -16.77 -4.73 16.49
N LEU A 162 -16.04 -3.91 17.23
CA LEU A 162 -15.80 -2.50 16.86
C LEU A 162 -15.06 -2.39 15.52
N ARG A 163 -14.06 -3.26 15.28
CA ARG A 163 -13.38 -3.37 13.98
C ARG A 163 -14.38 -3.62 12.85
N LEU A 164 -15.28 -4.58 13.00
CA LEU A 164 -16.26 -4.95 11.98
C LEU A 164 -17.28 -3.83 11.75
N LEU A 165 -17.83 -3.24 12.81
CA LEU A 165 -18.81 -2.15 12.72
C LEU A 165 -18.23 -0.89 12.06
N ALA A 166 -16.94 -0.60 12.25
CA ALA A 166 -16.26 0.54 11.65
C ALA A 166 -15.88 0.34 10.16
N LYS A 167 -15.96 -0.89 9.64
CA LYS A 167 -15.39 -1.27 8.34
C LYS A 167 -16.01 -0.49 7.18
N ASN A 168 -17.34 -0.44 7.11
CA ASN A 168 -18.03 -0.01 5.88
C ASN A 168 -18.70 1.37 6.00
N ARG A 169 -19.34 1.68 7.14
CA ARG A 169 -20.23 2.85 7.27
C ARG A 169 -19.57 4.03 7.99
N ALA A 170 -19.63 5.21 7.39
CA ALA A 170 -19.12 6.45 8.00
C ALA A 170 -19.88 6.82 9.28
N ASP A 171 -21.21 6.67 9.29
CA ASP A 171 -22.05 6.93 10.46
C ASP A 171 -21.66 6.06 11.66
N ASN A 172 -21.36 4.77 11.41
CA ASN A 172 -20.86 3.87 12.44
C ASN A 172 -19.52 4.36 12.99
N ARG A 173 -18.60 4.81 12.13
CA ARG A 173 -17.31 5.35 12.56
C ARG A 173 -17.48 6.59 13.44
N ALA A 174 -18.39 7.49 13.09
CA ALA A 174 -18.70 8.68 13.88
C ALA A 174 -19.23 8.29 15.27
N MET A 175 -20.29 7.47 15.31
CA MET A 175 -20.89 7.01 16.56
C MET A 175 -19.92 6.21 17.45
N ILE A 176 -19.08 5.35 16.87
CA ILE A 176 -18.05 4.62 17.61
C ILE A 176 -17.03 5.60 18.23
N GLY A 177 -16.62 6.62 17.48
CA GLY A 177 -15.76 7.69 17.98
C GLY A 177 -16.41 8.45 19.16
N GLU A 178 -17.66 8.89 18.99
CA GLU A 178 -18.45 9.62 19.98
C GLU A 178 -18.70 8.81 21.27
N CYS A 179 -18.83 7.49 21.16
CA CYS A 179 -18.98 6.60 22.32
C CYS A 179 -17.67 6.36 23.09
N GLY A 180 -16.56 7.04 22.73
CA GLY A 180 -15.30 6.94 23.46
C GLY A 180 -14.49 5.68 23.14
N ALA A 181 -14.73 5.02 22.01
CA ALA A 181 -14.00 3.80 21.66
C ALA A 181 -12.50 4.06 21.40
N VAL A 182 -12.15 5.22 20.84
CA VAL A 182 -10.75 5.56 20.52
C VAL A 182 -9.82 5.51 21.75
N PRO A 183 -10.08 6.27 22.84
CA PRO A 183 -9.24 6.19 24.04
C PRO A 183 -9.27 4.80 24.71
N ALA A 184 -10.36 4.03 24.55
CA ALA A 184 -10.46 2.66 25.06
C ALA A 184 -9.65 1.65 24.22
N LEU A 185 -9.49 1.85 22.90
CA LEU A 185 -8.74 0.98 22.00
C LEU A 185 -7.22 1.22 22.05
N VAL A 186 -6.77 2.45 22.28
CA VAL A 186 -5.34 2.80 22.27
C VAL A 186 -4.48 1.96 23.24
N PRO A 187 -4.90 1.69 24.49
CA PRO A 187 -4.14 0.83 25.41
C PRO A 187 -3.99 -0.62 24.91
N LEU A 188 -4.97 -1.13 24.15
CA LEU A 188 -4.97 -2.51 23.66
C LEU A 188 -3.92 -2.74 22.56
N LEU A 189 -3.39 -1.68 21.94
CA LEU A 189 -2.24 -1.75 21.04
C LEU A 189 -0.97 -2.26 21.73
N ARG A 190 -0.92 -2.24 23.06
CA ARG A 190 0.19 -2.80 23.86
C ARG A 190 -0.17 -4.13 24.52
N CYS A 191 -1.32 -4.72 24.19
CA CYS A 191 -1.70 -6.03 24.72
C CYS A 191 -0.71 -7.09 24.23
N SER A 192 -0.36 -8.03 25.11
CA SER A 192 0.50 -9.18 24.78
C SER A 192 -0.22 -10.21 23.91
N ASP A 193 -1.55 -10.22 23.93
CA ASP A 193 -2.38 -11.09 23.08
C ASP A 193 -2.37 -10.57 21.63
N PRO A 194 -1.80 -11.31 20.67
CA PRO A 194 -1.64 -10.82 19.29
C PRO A 194 -2.97 -10.53 18.60
N TRP A 195 -4.00 -11.35 18.84
CA TRP A 195 -5.33 -11.15 18.25
C TRP A 195 -6.00 -9.89 18.78
N THR A 196 -5.93 -9.62 20.09
CA THR A 196 -6.45 -8.38 20.69
C THR A 196 -5.75 -7.15 20.11
N GLN A 197 -4.41 -7.18 20.02
CA GLN A 197 -3.64 -6.10 19.40
C GLN A 197 -4.04 -5.90 17.94
N GLU A 198 -4.19 -6.97 17.17
CA GLU A 198 -4.57 -6.92 15.76
C GLU A 198 -5.98 -6.34 15.56
N HIS A 199 -6.96 -6.79 16.35
CA HIS A 199 -8.31 -6.23 16.30
C HIS A 199 -8.31 -4.74 16.67
N ALA A 200 -7.55 -4.35 17.70
CA ALA A 200 -7.46 -2.96 18.13
C ALA A 200 -6.82 -2.05 17.06
N VAL A 201 -5.69 -2.47 16.45
CA VAL A 201 -5.04 -1.66 15.40
C VAL A 201 -5.91 -1.57 14.15
N THR A 202 -6.61 -2.65 13.80
CA THR A 202 -7.51 -2.65 12.64
C THR A 202 -8.76 -1.81 12.89
N ALA A 203 -9.31 -1.81 14.12
CA ALA A 203 -10.40 -0.94 14.50
C ALA A 203 -9.99 0.54 14.39
N LEU A 204 -8.80 0.90 14.90
CA LEU A 204 -8.29 2.28 14.78
C LEU A 204 -8.01 2.69 13.34
N LEU A 205 -7.49 1.78 12.50
CA LEU A 205 -7.36 2.00 11.06
C LEU A 205 -8.71 2.33 10.44
N ASN A 206 -9.72 1.49 10.67
CA ASN A 206 -11.06 1.70 10.13
C ASN A 206 -11.66 3.02 10.62
N LEU A 207 -11.55 3.33 11.91
CA LEU A 207 -12.04 4.58 12.49
C LEU A 207 -11.34 5.81 11.89
N SER A 208 -10.04 5.73 11.59
CA SER A 208 -9.26 6.82 11.00
C SER A 208 -9.73 7.22 9.60
N LEU A 209 -10.53 6.39 8.92
CA LEU A 209 -11.11 6.73 7.62
C LEU A 209 -12.10 7.91 7.70
N LEU A 210 -12.60 8.23 8.90
CA LEU A 210 -13.35 9.46 9.16
C LEU A 210 -12.40 10.57 9.65
N GLU A 211 -12.47 11.77 9.07
CA GLU A 211 -11.60 12.91 9.42
C GLU A 211 -11.65 13.26 10.92
N ASP A 212 -12.84 13.40 11.50
CA ASP A 212 -13.00 13.77 12.92
C ASP A 212 -12.31 12.78 13.87
N ASN A 213 -12.37 11.49 13.50
CA ASN A 213 -11.70 10.43 14.26
C ASN A 213 -10.17 10.50 14.17
N LYS A 214 -9.58 11.06 13.11
CA LYS A 214 -8.12 11.22 13.03
C LYS A 214 -7.60 12.10 14.17
N VAL A 215 -8.31 13.20 14.45
CA VAL A 215 -7.98 14.13 15.55
C VAL A 215 -8.17 13.44 16.90
N LEU A 216 -9.23 12.64 17.07
CA LEU A 216 -9.43 11.85 18.29
C LEU A 216 -8.30 10.85 18.51
N ILE A 217 -7.87 10.14 17.46
CA ILE A 217 -6.80 9.13 17.54
C ILE A 217 -5.47 9.79 17.91
N THR A 218 -5.12 10.92 17.30
CA THR A 218 -3.87 11.63 17.64
C THR A 218 -3.91 12.19 19.05
N SER A 219 -5.01 12.81 19.46
CA SER A 219 -5.20 13.39 20.80
C SER A 219 -5.19 12.32 21.90
N ALA A 220 -5.69 11.13 21.62
CA ALA A 220 -5.64 9.98 22.53
C ALA A 220 -4.24 9.33 22.64
N GLY A 221 -3.21 9.89 22.00
CA GLY A 221 -1.85 9.34 22.01
C GLY A 221 -1.66 8.14 21.07
N GLY A 222 -2.57 7.94 20.12
CA GLY A 222 -2.57 6.80 19.20
C GLY A 222 -1.29 6.67 18.37
N VAL A 223 -0.66 7.79 17.99
CA VAL A 223 0.58 7.80 17.16
C VAL A 223 1.69 6.95 17.79
N LYS A 224 2.00 7.16 19.07
CA LYS A 224 3.08 6.41 19.76
C LYS A 224 2.74 4.93 19.91
N SER A 225 1.46 4.61 20.11
CA SER A 225 1.00 3.22 20.23
C SER A 225 0.96 2.50 18.87
N LEU A 226 0.62 3.19 17.78
CA LEU A 226 0.73 2.64 16.42
C LEU A 226 2.18 2.37 16.04
N ILE A 227 3.12 3.27 16.40
CA ILE A 227 4.56 3.04 16.19
C ILE A 227 5.06 1.84 17.01
N TYR A 228 4.51 1.62 18.21
CA TYR A 228 4.82 0.41 19.00
C TYR A 228 4.39 -0.85 18.25
N VAL A 229 3.14 -0.90 17.75
CA VAL A 229 2.65 -2.04 16.95
C VAL A 229 3.49 -2.25 15.69
N LEU A 230 3.88 -1.17 15.01
CA LEU A 230 4.74 -1.24 13.83
C LEU A 230 6.11 -1.90 14.13
N LYS A 231 6.61 -1.79 15.36
CA LYS A 231 7.86 -2.44 15.80
C LYS A 231 7.64 -3.89 16.23
N THR A 232 6.62 -4.16 17.05
CA THR A 232 6.50 -5.41 17.81
C THR A 232 5.38 -6.34 17.35
N GLY A 233 4.45 -5.86 16.52
CA GLY A 233 3.25 -6.61 16.15
C GLY A 233 3.50 -7.76 15.18
N THR A 234 2.43 -8.53 14.93
CA THR A 234 2.37 -9.51 13.84
C THR A 234 2.54 -8.83 12.49
N GLU A 235 2.81 -9.60 11.42
CA GLU A 235 2.92 -9.04 10.08
C GLU A 235 1.68 -8.20 9.70
N THR A 236 0.49 -8.75 9.91
CA THR A 236 -0.79 -8.07 9.70
C THR A 236 -0.94 -6.82 10.57
N SER A 237 -0.55 -6.89 11.85
CA SER A 237 -0.63 -5.73 12.75
C SER A 237 0.31 -4.61 12.32
N LYS A 238 1.52 -4.93 11.84
CA LYS A 238 2.48 -3.96 11.31
C LYS A 238 1.94 -3.28 10.04
N GLN A 239 1.35 -4.04 9.12
CA GLN A 239 0.69 -3.49 7.92
C GLN A 239 -0.43 -2.52 8.32
N ASN A 240 -1.34 -2.96 9.20
CA ASN A 240 -2.46 -2.13 9.63
C ASN A 240 -1.98 -0.88 10.40
N ALA A 241 -0.90 -0.98 11.18
CA ALA A 241 -0.29 0.17 11.84
C ALA A 241 0.31 1.18 10.84
N ALA A 242 1.00 0.70 9.79
CA ALA A 242 1.51 1.55 8.72
C ALA A 242 0.36 2.26 7.99
N CYS A 243 -0.70 1.55 7.59
CA CYS A 243 -1.89 2.14 6.97
C CYS A 243 -2.57 3.18 7.89
N ALA A 244 -2.66 2.91 9.19
CA ALA A 244 -3.26 3.85 10.13
C ALA A 244 -2.41 5.13 10.23
N LEU A 245 -1.08 5.00 10.31
CA LEU A 245 -0.17 6.16 10.29
C LEU A 245 -0.26 6.94 8.97
N LEU A 246 -0.40 6.26 7.82
CA LEU A 246 -0.65 6.90 6.53
C LEU A 246 -1.95 7.71 6.54
N SER A 247 -3.05 7.13 7.05
CA SER A 247 -4.34 7.81 7.18
C SER A 247 -4.23 9.06 8.05
N LEU A 248 -3.56 8.95 9.21
CA LEU A 248 -3.31 10.11 10.08
C LEU A 248 -2.43 11.18 9.44
N ALA A 249 -1.48 10.79 8.58
CA ALA A 249 -0.61 11.69 7.84
C ALA A 249 -1.30 12.42 6.67
N LEU A 250 -2.57 12.15 6.41
CA LEU A 250 -3.40 12.97 5.51
C LEU A 250 -3.69 14.35 6.10
N VAL A 251 -3.70 14.47 7.43
CA VAL A 251 -3.73 15.74 8.14
C VAL A 251 -2.32 16.31 8.19
N GLU A 252 -2.11 17.49 7.61
CA GLU A 252 -0.78 18.08 7.40
C GLU A 252 -0.02 18.28 8.72
N GLU A 253 -0.72 18.71 9.76
CA GLU A 253 -0.17 18.97 11.10
C GLU A 253 0.41 17.71 11.75
N ASN A 254 -0.11 16.53 11.38
CA ASN A 254 0.32 15.27 11.97
C ASN A 254 1.66 14.79 11.41
N LYS A 255 2.03 15.15 10.17
CA LYS A 255 3.20 14.58 9.47
C LYS A 255 4.51 14.78 10.22
N CYS A 256 4.75 16.01 10.70
CA CYS A 256 5.96 16.33 11.45
C CYS A 256 5.99 15.59 12.80
N SER A 257 4.85 15.54 13.49
CA SER A 257 4.69 14.85 14.78
C SER A 257 4.90 13.33 14.66
N ILE A 258 4.32 12.69 13.64
CA ILE A 258 4.49 11.25 13.36
C ILE A 258 5.97 10.92 13.17
N GLY A 259 6.68 11.71 12.35
CA GLY A 259 8.12 11.53 12.16
C GLY A 259 8.93 11.77 13.43
N ALA A 260 8.62 12.84 14.18
CA ALA A 260 9.28 13.16 15.45
C ALA A 260 9.04 12.09 16.54
N CYS A 261 7.91 11.39 16.52
CA CYS A 261 7.63 10.25 17.39
C CYS A 261 8.40 8.97 17.02
N GLY A 262 9.20 8.99 15.94
CA GLY A 262 10.07 7.88 15.55
C GLY A 262 9.38 6.82 14.69
N ALA A 263 8.40 7.21 13.87
CA ALA A 263 7.74 6.29 12.93
C ALA A 263 8.65 5.83 11.79
N ILE A 264 9.63 6.65 11.39
CA ILE A 264 10.40 6.43 10.16
C ILE A 264 11.29 5.17 10.21
N PRO A 265 12.13 4.91 11.24
CA PRO A 265 12.97 3.71 11.24
C PRO A 265 12.17 2.38 11.18
N PRO A 266 11.05 2.21 11.90
CA PRO A 266 10.20 1.03 11.74
C PRO A 266 9.55 0.90 10.36
N LEU A 267 9.17 2.02 9.71
CA LEU A 267 8.68 2.00 8.34
C LEU A 267 9.77 1.55 7.36
N VAL A 268 11.01 2.01 7.53
CA VAL A 268 12.15 1.55 6.72
C VAL A 268 12.42 0.06 6.95
N SER A 269 12.35 -0.42 8.19
CA SER A 269 12.46 -1.85 8.48
C SER A 269 11.35 -2.65 7.79
N LEU A 270 10.10 -2.16 7.79
CA LEU A 270 8.99 -2.82 7.11
C LEU A 270 9.16 -2.81 5.58
N LEU A 271 9.76 -1.75 5.02
CA LEU A 271 10.10 -1.66 3.60
C LEU A 271 11.17 -2.71 3.19
N LEU A 272 12.12 -3.00 4.07
CA LEU A 272 13.20 -3.97 3.82
C LEU A 272 12.71 -5.41 3.96
N SER A 273 12.04 -5.74 5.07
CA SER A 273 11.78 -7.13 5.47
C SER A 273 10.30 -7.50 5.58
N GLY A 274 9.38 -6.60 5.20
CA GLY A 274 7.95 -6.89 5.19
C GLY A 274 7.53 -7.76 4.01
N SER A 275 6.33 -8.31 4.07
CA SER A 275 5.65 -8.89 2.90
C SER A 275 5.34 -7.80 1.87
N ASN A 276 4.97 -8.21 0.64
CA ASN A 276 4.70 -7.27 -0.46
C ASN A 276 3.68 -6.19 -0.08
N ARG A 277 2.64 -6.56 0.68
CA ARG A 277 1.68 -5.60 1.24
C ARG A 277 2.35 -4.65 2.23
N GLY A 278 3.11 -5.18 3.19
CA GLY A 278 3.83 -4.37 4.18
C GLY A 278 4.82 -3.38 3.54
N LYS A 279 5.55 -3.81 2.51
CA LYS A 279 6.44 -2.94 1.73
C LYS A 279 5.67 -1.81 1.04
N LYS A 280 4.55 -2.13 0.37
CA LYS A 280 3.68 -1.13 -0.28
C LYS A 280 3.12 -0.11 0.72
N ASP A 281 2.65 -0.59 1.87
CA ASP A 281 2.08 0.25 2.94
C ASP A 281 3.16 1.15 3.55
N ALA A 282 4.35 0.60 3.84
CA ALA A 282 5.49 1.35 4.34
C ALA A 282 5.96 2.42 3.34
N LEU A 283 6.11 2.05 2.07
CA LEU A 283 6.52 2.96 1.00
C LEU A 283 5.53 4.11 0.83
N THR A 284 4.23 3.81 0.79
CA THR A 284 3.19 4.83 0.64
C THR A 284 3.14 5.76 1.87
N THR A 285 3.38 5.23 3.07
CA THR A 285 3.49 6.03 4.29
C THR A 285 4.71 6.96 4.25
N LEU A 286 5.88 6.43 3.86
CA LEU A 286 7.11 7.22 3.70
C LEU A 286 6.94 8.31 2.63
N TYR A 287 6.30 8.01 1.51
CA TYR A 287 5.95 8.99 0.49
C TYR A 287 5.19 10.19 1.05
N LYS A 288 4.16 9.95 1.89
CA LYS A 288 3.39 11.03 2.50
C LYS A 288 4.23 11.79 3.54
N LEU A 289 4.95 11.09 4.41
CA LEU A 289 5.73 11.71 5.49
C LEU A 289 6.93 12.52 5.00
N CYS A 290 7.61 12.08 3.94
CA CYS A 290 8.77 12.75 3.35
C CYS A 290 8.40 13.99 2.51
N SER A 291 7.15 14.45 2.53
CA SER A 291 6.80 15.81 2.07
C SER A 291 7.33 16.90 3.01
N VAL A 292 7.63 16.55 4.27
CA VAL A 292 8.19 17.45 5.29
C VAL A 292 9.71 17.31 5.36
N ARG A 293 10.45 18.42 5.37
CA ARG A 293 11.94 18.43 5.35
C ARG A 293 12.55 17.58 6.47
N GLN A 294 12.13 17.77 7.72
CA GLN A 294 12.69 17.04 8.87
C GLN A 294 12.47 15.52 8.78
N ASN A 295 11.42 15.09 8.07
CA ASN A 295 11.16 13.68 7.83
C ASN A 295 12.07 13.11 6.73
N LYS A 296 12.48 13.93 5.75
CA LYS A 296 13.49 13.53 4.76
C LYS A 296 14.82 13.23 5.44
N GLU A 297 15.28 14.13 6.32
CA GLU A 297 16.50 13.99 7.11
C GLU A 297 16.45 12.68 7.92
N ARG A 298 15.35 12.46 8.65
CA ARG A 298 15.13 11.21 9.41
C ARG A 298 15.10 9.95 8.53
N ALA A 299 14.53 10.02 7.32
CA ALA A 299 14.48 8.89 6.40
C ALA A 299 15.86 8.54 5.86
N VAL A 300 16.67 9.54 5.51
CA VAL A 300 18.07 9.35 5.10
C VAL A 300 18.87 8.74 6.25
N SER A 301 18.79 9.30 7.46
CA SER A 301 19.49 8.75 8.64
C SER A 301 19.04 7.34 9.01
N ALA A 302 17.79 6.98 8.71
CA ALA A 302 17.26 5.63 8.93
C ALA A 302 17.67 4.63 7.83
N GLY A 303 18.43 5.05 6.81
CA GLY A 303 18.88 4.18 5.73
C GLY A 303 17.82 3.87 4.68
N ALA A 304 16.80 4.74 4.51
CA ALA A 304 15.72 4.52 3.54
C ALA A 304 16.21 4.48 2.08
N VAL A 305 17.35 5.11 1.77
CA VAL A 305 17.79 5.31 0.39
C VAL A 305 18.12 4.00 -0.31
N LYS A 306 18.85 3.10 0.34
CA LYS A 306 19.24 1.81 -0.25
C LYS A 306 18.04 0.98 -0.74
N PRO A 307 17.03 0.65 0.09
CA PRO A 307 15.87 -0.11 -0.38
C PRO A 307 15.05 0.65 -1.44
N LEU A 308 15.04 1.98 -1.42
CA LEU A 308 14.37 2.76 -2.46
C LEU A 308 15.08 2.65 -3.82
N VAL A 309 16.41 2.67 -3.84
CA VAL A 309 17.20 2.46 -5.07
C VAL A 309 16.99 1.03 -5.59
N GLU A 310 17.00 0.02 -4.73
CA GLU A 310 16.71 -1.37 -5.10
C GLU A 310 15.31 -1.53 -5.69
N LEU A 311 14.28 -0.89 -5.09
CA LEU A 311 12.90 -0.92 -5.60
C LEU A 311 12.71 -0.21 -6.94
N VAL A 312 13.55 0.77 -7.26
CA VAL A 312 13.53 1.44 -8.56
C VAL A 312 14.07 0.54 -9.66
N ALA A 313 15.11 -0.25 -9.37
CA ALA A 313 15.68 -1.22 -10.30
C ALA A 313 14.84 -2.52 -10.41
N GLU A 314 13.95 -2.80 -9.45
CA GLU A 314 13.12 -4.01 -9.46
C GLU A 314 11.95 -3.91 -10.45
N GLU A 315 12.07 -4.61 -11.57
CA GLU A 315 10.99 -4.77 -12.55
C GLU A 315 9.77 -5.51 -11.98
N GLY A 316 8.56 -5.09 -12.38
CA GLY A 316 7.32 -5.82 -12.07
C GLY A 316 6.82 -5.68 -10.62
N SER A 317 7.54 -4.98 -9.72
CA SER A 317 7.13 -4.77 -8.33
C SER A 317 5.85 -3.92 -8.17
N GLY A 318 5.54 -3.10 -9.18
CA GLY A 318 4.49 -2.06 -9.13
C GLY A 318 4.79 -0.95 -8.12
N MET A 319 5.99 -0.95 -7.51
CA MET A 319 6.41 0.01 -6.48
C MET A 319 7.48 0.99 -6.99
N ALA A 320 8.13 0.69 -8.12
CA ALA A 320 9.21 1.50 -8.70
C ALA A 320 8.84 2.98 -8.85
N ASP A 321 7.68 3.30 -9.43
CA ASP A 321 7.22 4.68 -9.60
C ASP A 321 7.09 5.41 -8.26
N LYS A 322 6.49 4.77 -7.24
CA LYS A 322 6.36 5.37 -5.91
C LYS A 322 7.72 5.55 -5.24
N ALA A 323 8.60 4.55 -5.33
CA ALA A 323 9.96 4.61 -4.80
C ALA A 323 10.75 5.76 -5.43
N MET A 324 10.62 5.94 -6.75
CA MET A 324 11.22 7.05 -7.49
C MET A 324 10.76 8.42 -6.96
N VAL A 325 9.47 8.59 -6.66
CA VAL A 325 8.98 9.86 -6.12
C VAL A 325 9.52 10.12 -4.71
N VAL A 326 9.69 9.09 -3.88
CA VAL A 326 10.34 9.25 -2.57
C VAL A 326 11.81 9.63 -2.74
N LEU A 327 12.56 8.97 -3.62
CA LEU A 327 13.96 9.33 -3.94
C LEU A 327 14.08 10.78 -4.41
N ASN A 328 13.24 11.21 -5.36
CA ASN A 328 13.18 12.60 -5.81
C ASN A 328 12.88 13.57 -4.64
N SER A 329 12.02 13.17 -3.71
CA SER A 329 11.76 14.00 -2.51
C SER A 329 13.00 14.11 -1.62
N LEU A 330 13.73 13.00 -1.41
CA LEU A 330 14.96 12.96 -0.60
C LEU A 330 16.12 13.71 -1.27
N ALA A 331 16.23 13.69 -2.60
CA ALA A 331 17.20 14.49 -3.36
C ALA A 331 17.00 16.02 -3.20
N GLY A 332 15.89 16.46 -2.61
CA GLY A 332 15.65 17.84 -2.22
C GLY A 332 16.43 18.32 -0.98
N ILE A 333 17.25 17.47 -0.34
CA ILE A 333 18.19 17.83 0.74
C ILE A 333 19.59 17.30 0.41
N GLU A 334 20.65 17.98 0.86
CA GLU A 334 22.04 17.63 0.52
C GLU A 334 22.42 16.23 1.01
N GLU A 335 22.08 15.90 2.26
CA GLU A 335 22.34 14.56 2.83
C GLU A 335 21.64 13.45 2.03
N GLY A 336 20.48 13.78 1.44
CA GLY A 336 19.74 12.86 0.57
C GLY A 336 20.41 12.71 -0.78
N LYS A 337 20.93 13.78 -1.38
CA LYS A 337 21.70 13.72 -2.63
C LYS A 337 22.93 12.82 -2.46
N ASP A 338 23.70 13.05 -1.40
CA ASP A 338 24.91 12.28 -1.10
C ASP A 338 24.58 10.80 -0.91
N ALA A 339 23.60 10.49 -0.07
CA ALA A 339 23.17 9.12 0.18
C ALA A 339 22.66 8.43 -1.11
N ILE A 340 21.92 9.13 -1.99
CA ILE A 340 21.45 8.55 -3.26
C ILE A 340 22.62 8.17 -4.15
N VAL A 341 23.63 9.03 -4.26
CA VAL A 341 24.81 8.76 -5.08
C VAL A 341 25.66 7.62 -4.48
N GLU A 342 25.85 7.60 -3.16
CA GLU A 342 26.59 6.55 -2.46
C GLU A 342 25.95 5.16 -2.60
N GLN A 343 24.62 5.09 -2.65
CA GLN A 343 23.88 3.84 -2.83
C GLN A 343 23.70 3.44 -4.31
N GLY A 344 24.43 4.07 -5.25
CA GLY A 344 24.37 3.73 -6.67
C GLY A 344 23.13 4.25 -7.40
N GLY A 345 22.44 5.24 -6.85
CA GLY A 345 21.20 5.76 -7.41
C GLY A 345 21.32 6.34 -8.81
N ILE A 346 22.48 6.89 -9.21
CA ILE A 346 22.67 7.40 -10.58
C ILE A 346 22.51 6.28 -11.61
N ALA A 347 23.07 5.10 -11.38
CA ALA A 347 22.96 3.97 -12.30
C ALA A 347 21.50 3.51 -12.41
N ALA A 348 20.82 3.31 -11.26
CA ALA A 348 19.40 2.91 -11.23
C ALA A 348 18.48 3.96 -11.90
N LEU A 349 18.81 5.26 -11.79
CA LEU A 349 18.07 6.33 -12.44
C LEU A 349 18.27 6.33 -13.96
N VAL A 350 19.47 5.97 -14.46
CA VAL A 350 19.72 5.83 -15.90
C VAL A 350 18.93 4.65 -16.47
N GLU A 351 18.98 3.50 -15.81
CA GLU A 351 18.19 2.31 -16.16
C GLU A 351 16.69 2.62 -16.17
N ALA A 352 16.19 3.33 -15.17
CA ALA A 352 14.80 3.77 -15.12
C ALA A 352 14.40 4.74 -16.27
N ILE A 353 15.35 5.47 -16.86
CA ILE A 353 15.09 6.28 -18.07
C ILE A 353 14.99 5.40 -19.32
N GLU A 354 15.77 4.33 -19.40
CA GLU A 354 15.78 3.38 -20.51
C GLU A 354 14.49 2.56 -20.55
N ASP A 355 14.15 1.90 -19.45
CA ASP A 355 13.12 0.86 -19.42
C ASP A 355 11.91 1.18 -18.53
N GLY A 356 11.94 2.29 -17.79
CA GLY A 356 10.87 2.67 -16.88
C GLY A 356 9.55 3.10 -17.54
N SER A 357 8.50 3.20 -16.72
CA SER A 357 7.21 3.74 -17.13
C SER A 357 7.34 5.21 -17.57
N VAL A 358 6.37 5.74 -18.33
CA VAL A 358 6.37 7.18 -18.72
C VAL A 358 6.53 8.10 -17.51
N LYS A 359 5.88 7.77 -16.39
CA LYS A 359 6.00 8.51 -15.12
C LYS A 359 7.36 8.27 -14.47
N GLY A 360 7.83 7.02 -14.45
CA GLY A 360 9.14 6.63 -13.93
C GLY A 360 10.28 7.41 -14.60
N LYS A 361 10.28 7.48 -15.94
CA LYS A 361 11.27 8.25 -16.72
C LYS A 361 11.26 9.74 -16.36
N GLU A 362 10.09 10.34 -16.18
CA GLU A 362 9.95 11.74 -15.80
C GLU A 362 10.54 12.01 -14.40
N PHE A 363 10.20 11.18 -13.41
CA PHE A 363 10.76 11.33 -12.07
C PHE A 363 12.24 10.98 -12.00
N ALA A 364 12.72 10.03 -12.81
CA ALA A 364 14.13 9.68 -12.90
C ALA A 364 14.97 10.87 -13.39
N VAL A 365 14.56 11.50 -14.49
CA VAL A 365 15.28 12.68 -15.02
C VAL A 365 15.17 13.88 -14.07
N LEU A 366 14.04 14.09 -13.40
CA LEU A 366 13.90 15.12 -12.37
C LEU A 366 14.89 14.93 -11.22
N THR A 367 15.04 13.68 -10.74
CA THR A 367 15.99 13.35 -9.68
C THR A 367 17.43 13.57 -10.15
N LEU A 368 17.78 13.12 -11.36
CA LEU A 368 19.12 13.35 -11.92
C LEU A 368 19.45 14.83 -12.09
N VAL A 369 18.49 15.67 -12.50
CA VAL A 369 18.66 17.13 -12.55
C VAL A 369 19.01 17.68 -11.17
N GLN A 370 18.33 17.25 -10.10
CA GLN A 370 18.63 17.69 -8.73
C GLN A 370 20.01 17.21 -8.24
N LEU A 371 20.42 16.00 -8.61
CA LEU A 371 21.73 15.45 -8.25
C LEU A 371 22.87 16.14 -9.00
N CYS A 372 22.62 16.58 -10.23
CA CYS A 372 23.65 17.10 -11.14
C CYS A 372 23.72 18.63 -11.22
N SER A 373 22.70 19.37 -10.78
CA SER A 373 22.64 20.84 -10.91
C SER A 373 23.89 21.53 -10.38
N ASP A 374 24.38 21.09 -9.22
CA ASP A 374 25.47 21.75 -8.49
C ASP A 374 26.67 20.83 -8.25
N SER A 375 26.77 19.70 -8.97
CA SER A 375 27.81 18.69 -8.75
C SER A 375 28.45 18.20 -10.04
N VAL A 376 29.63 18.74 -10.36
CA VAL A 376 30.47 18.28 -11.49
C VAL A 376 30.85 16.80 -11.33
N ARG A 377 31.08 16.34 -10.10
CA ARG A 377 31.32 14.92 -9.79
C ARG A 377 30.14 14.06 -10.23
N ASN A 378 28.91 14.43 -9.86
CA ASN A 378 27.71 13.65 -10.21
C ASN A 378 27.44 13.67 -11.71
N ARG A 379 27.69 14.80 -12.37
CA ARG A 379 27.67 14.89 -13.84
C ARG A 379 28.66 13.92 -14.49
N GLY A 380 29.88 13.81 -13.96
CA GLY A 380 30.88 12.84 -14.42
C GLY A 380 30.44 11.38 -14.21
N LEU A 381 29.83 11.07 -13.06
CA LEU A 381 29.24 9.75 -12.80
C LEU A 381 28.13 9.43 -13.80
N LEU A 382 27.20 10.36 -14.04
CA LEU A 382 26.10 10.19 -15.00
C LEU A 382 26.61 9.87 -16.42
N VAL A 383 27.69 10.51 -16.86
CA VAL A 383 28.32 10.21 -18.16
C VAL A 383 28.94 8.81 -18.15
N ARG A 384 29.61 8.42 -17.06
CA ARG A 384 30.25 7.12 -16.93
C ARG A 384 29.24 5.97 -16.91
N GLU A 385 28.09 6.17 -16.27
CA GLU A 385 26.97 5.21 -16.26
C GLU A 385 26.20 5.20 -17.60
N GLY A 386 26.65 5.92 -18.62
CA GLY A 386 26.04 5.87 -19.95
C GLY A 386 24.73 6.66 -20.08
N GLY A 387 24.49 7.68 -19.25
CA GLY A 387 23.23 8.43 -19.26
C GLY A 387 22.96 9.28 -20.51
N ILE A 388 23.95 9.53 -21.38
CA ILE A 388 23.77 10.45 -22.53
C ILE A 388 22.77 9.90 -23.58
N PRO A 389 22.92 8.68 -24.13
CA PRO A 389 21.97 8.17 -25.12
C PRO A 389 20.51 8.11 -24.63
N PRO A 390 20.22 7.63 -23.40
CA PRO A 390 18.85 7.62 -22.88
C PRO A 390 18.27 9.03 -22.72
N LEU A 391 19.08 10.01 -22.28
CA LEU A 391 18.65 11.40 -22.16
C LEU A 391 18.35 12.05 -23.52
N VAL A 392 19.14 11.76 -24.56
CA VAL A 392 18.88 12.23 -25.93
C VAL A 392 17.61 11.59 -26.50
N ALA A 393 17.40 10.29 -26.26
CA ALA A 393 16.17 9.63 -26.66
C ALA A 393 14.96 10.23 -25.94
N LEU A 394 15.07 10.50 -24.63
CA LEU A 394 14.02 11.09 -23.82
C LEU A 394 13.70 12.54 -24.24
N SER A 395 14.70 13.34 -24.64
CA SER A 395 14.47 14.70 -25.14
C SER A 395 13.68 14.74 -26.46
N GLN A 396 13.71 13.66 -27.24
CA GLN A 396 12.97 13.55 -28.51
C GLN A 396 11.59 12.93 -28.32
N THR A 397 11.46 11.95 -27.42
CA THR A 397 10.27 11.08 -27.33
C THR A 397 9.47 11.21 -26.03
N GLY A 398 10.02 11.86 -25.00
CA GLY A 398 9.40 11.98 -23.68
C GLY A 398 8.16 12.89 -23.60
N THR A 399 7.56 12.96 -22.40
CA THR A 399 6.54 13.97 -22.07
C THR A 399 7.13 15.37 -22.16
N VAL A 400 6.30 16.41 -22.27
CA VAL A 400 6.77 17.80 -22.31
C VAL A 400 7.72 18.11 -21.13
N ARG A 401 7.37 17.63 -19.95
CA ARG A 401 8.18 17.81 -18.73
C ARG A 401 9.47 16.98 -18.74
N ALA A 402 9.41 15.73 -19.20
CA ALA A 402 10.60 14.89 -19.32
C ALA A 402 11.57 15.46 -20.37
N LYS A 403 11.07 16.01 -21.48
CA LYS A 403 11.88 16.64 -22.53
C LYS A 403 12.63 17.85 -22.03
N ASP A 404 11.92 18.80 -21.43
CA ASP A 404 12.50 20.02 -20.83
C ASP A 404 13.61 19.68 -19.83
N LYS A 405 13.39 18.66 -18.98
CA LYS A 405 14.34 18.25 -17.96
C LYS A 405 15.53 17.47 -18.54
N ALA A 406 15.31 16.65 -19.56
CA ALA A 406 16.39 15.98 -20.28
C ALA A 406 17.29 17.00 -21.00
N GLU A 407 16.72 18.02 -21.64
CA GLU A 407 17.47 19.10 -22.29
C GLU A 407 18.27 19.93 -21.28
N THR A 408 17.67 20.26 -20.14
CA THR A 408 18.35 20.95 -19.03
C THR A 408 19.57 20.13 -18.57
N LEU A 409 19.39 18.84 -18.33
CA LEU A 409 20.47 17.97 -17.86
C LEU A 409 21.58 17.82 -18.91
N LEU A 410 21.22 17.67 -20.19
CA LEU A 410 22.18 17.65 -21.30
C LEU A 410 22.95 18.98 -21.41
N GLY A 411 22.33 20.11 -21.06
CA GLY A 411 22.98 21.42 -20.92
C GLY A 411 24.12 21.38 -19.90
N TYR A 412 23.84 20.95 -18.67
CA TYR A 412 24.84 20.82 -17.61
C TYR A 412 26.02 19.91 -18.00
N LEU A 413 25.75 18.84 -18.76
CA LEU A 413 26.79 17.92 -19.24
C LEU A 413 27.68 18.55 -20.32
N ARG A 414 27.18 19.52 -21.10
CA ARG A 414 27.97 20.26 -22.10
C ARG A 414 28.86 21.31 -21.43
N GLU A 415 28.33 22.06 -20.48
CA GLU A 415 29.07 23.08 -19.71
C GLU A 415 30.28 22.46 -18.99
N SER A 416 30.07 21.32 -18.34
CA SER A 416 31.14 20.61 -17.62
C SER A 416 32.28 20.16 -18.54
N ARG A 417 32.01 19.87 -19.82
CA ARG A 417 33.06 19.56 -20.81
C ARG A 417 33.83 20.81 -21.22
N GLN A 418 33.15 21.95 -21.33
CA GLN A 418 33.78 23.22 -21.69
C GLN A 418 34.68 23.72 -20.56
N GLU A 419 34.23 23.64 -19.31
CA GLU A 419 35.03 23.98 -18.13
C GLU A 419 36.29 23.12 -18.06
N ALA A 420 36.17 21.79 -18.21
CA ALA A 420 37.32 20.88 -18.22
C ALA A 420 38.32 21.17 -19.36
N CYS A 421 37.82 21.59 -20.53
CA CYS A 421 38.65 21.96 -21.68
C CYS A 421 39.39 23.30 -21.46
N CYS A 422 38.77 24.25 -20.75
CA CYS A 422 39.37 25.55 -20.44
C CYS A 422 40.34 25.52 -19.25
N SER A 423 40.25 24.53 -18.37
CA SER A 423 41.13 24.37 -17.18
C SER A 423 42.37 23.49 -17.41
N SER A 424 42.60 23.03 -18.64
CA SER A 424 43.80 22.26 -19.01
C SER A 424 44.88 23.21 -19.57
N PRO A 425 46.04 23.40 -18.91
CA PRO A 425 47.09 24.33 -19.34
C PRO A 425 47.87 23.87 -20.58
#